data_AF-A0A966MT44-F1
#
_entry.id   AF-A0A966MT44-F1
#
_cell.length_a   1.000
_cell.length_b   1.000
_cell.length_c   1.000
_cell.angle_alpha   90.00
_cell.angle_beta   90.00
_cell.angle_gamma   90.00
#
_symmetry.space_group_name_H-M   'P 1'
#
loop_
_entity.id
_entity.type
_entity.pdbx_description
1 polymer ?
#
loop_
_entity_poly.entity_id
_entity_poly.type
_entity_poly.pdbx_seq_one_letter_code
_entity_poly.pdbx_strand_id
1 'polypeptide(L)'
;GAGWGMGTASVKLSNGWTVAAIVGLNPAGSPLDMRTCLPYGHFLELDNEFNLVQPKPEECQQGVAGRGGPNDGSDNAPRNTTIALVATDAPLLDLEAERMAQIANAGLARSIRPIHGIGDGDTVFGMATTPPSSQLSNAELQAVFNAAADVLGRAVVHAAIQSKQVGNSRVGYCQQYPSACVKRSTGK
;
A
#
# COMPACT_ATOMS: atom_id res chain seq x y z
N GLY A 1 -10.62 -10.18 10.59
CA GLY A 1 -10.59 -8.74 10.22
C GLY A 1 -9.19 -8.34 9.72
N ALA A 2 -9.01 -7.12 9.22
CA ALA A 2 -7.83 -6.66 8.46
C ALA A 2 -6.47 -7.03 9.09
N GLY A 3 -5.59 -7.65 8.32
CA GLY A 3 -4.29 -8.15 8.79
C GLY A 3 -3.24 -7.08 9.10
N TRP A 4 -3.30 -5.93 8.41
CA TRP A 4 -2.23 -4.92 8.44
C TRP A 4 -2.71 -3.51 8.82
N GLY A 5 -3.99 -3.19 8.59
CA GLY A 5 -4.58 -1.91 9.02
C GLY A 5 -4.73 -0.93 7.86
N MET A 6 -4.55 0.36 8.15
CA MET A 6 -4.72 1.45 7.18
C MET A 6 -3.38 2.14 6.89
N GLY A 7 -3.23 2.64 5.67
CA GLY A 7 -2.08 3.45 5.28
C GLY A 7 -2.48 4.52 4.29
N THR A 8 -1.68 5.60 4.26
CA THR A 8 -1.87 6.72 3.36
C THR A 8 -0.52 7.22 2.87
N ALA A 9 -0.49 7.81 1.67
CA ALA A 9 0.67 8.49 1.11
C ALA A 9 0.19 9.57 0.13
N SER A 10 1.05 10.57 -0.12
CA SER A 10 0.79 11.59 -1.14
C SER A 10 2.07 12.09 -1.79
N VAL A 11 1.93 12.72 -2.95
CA VAL A 11 3.01 13.42 -3.65
C VAL A 11 2.47 14.67 -4.32
N LYS A 12 3.25 15.74 -4.28
CA LYS A 12 3.00 16.95 -5.06
C LYS A 12 3.78 16.88 -6.37
N LEU A 13 3.09 17.03 -7.48
CA LEU A 13 3.66 17.06 -8.83
C LEU A 13 4.32 18.42 -9.11
N SER A 14 5.19 18.45 -10.12
CA SER A 14 5.91 19.67 -10.52
C SER A 14 4.99 20.79 -11.01
N ASN A 15 3.82 20.45 -11.54
CA ASN A 15 2.79 21.41 -11.96
C ASN A 15 1.88 21.88 -10.81
N GLY A 16 2.15 21.44 -9.58
CA GLY A 16 1.48 21.89 -8.37
C GLY A 16 0.31 21.02 -7.91
N TRP A 17 -0.18 20.10 -8.74
CA TRP A 17 -1.23 19.15 -8.35
C TRP A 17 -0.73 18.15 -7.31
N THR A 18 -1.65 17.60 -6.54
CA THR A 18 -1.39 16.60 -5.51
C THR A 18 -2.11 15.31 -5.87
N VAL A 19 -1.40 14.18 -5.79
CA VAL A 19 -2.00 12.85 -5.85
C VAL A 19 -1.82 12.17 -4.50
N ALA A 20 -2.87 11.58 -3.96
CA ALA A 20 -2.86 10.91 -2.67
C ALA A 20 -3.60 9.57 -2.73
N ALA A 21 -3.21 8.63 -1.88
CA ALA A 21 -3.88 7.35 -1.76
C ALA A 21 -4.11 7.00 -0.30
N ILE A 22 -5.23 6.32 -0.02
CA ILE A 22 -5.52 5.66 1.25
C ILE A 22 -5.92 4.22 0.98
N VAL A 23 -5.47 3.28 1.81
CA VAL A 23 -5.72 1.85 1.65
C VAL A 23 -6.09 1.18 2.98
N GLY A 24 -7.12 0.35 2.97
CA GLY A 24 -7.37 -0.68 3.98
C GLY A 24 -6.73 -1.98 3.52
N LEU A 25 -5.65 -2.39 4.19
CA LEU A 25 -4.78 -3.49 3.77
C LEU A 25 -5.15 -4.81 4.44
N ASN A 26 -5.74 -5.73 3.65
CA ASN A 26 -6.05 -7.10 4.05
C ASN A 26 -5.85 -8.12 2.92
N PRO A 27 -4.67 -8.18 2.28
CA PRO A 27 -4.40 -9.11 1.18
C PRO A 27 -4.25 -10.55 1.67
N ALA A 28 -4.50 -11.53 0.81
CA ALA A 28 -4.12 -12.92 1.05
C ALA A 28 -2.60 -13.09 0.99
N GLY A 29 -1.95 -12.37 0.07
CA GLY A 29 -0.49 -12.35 -0.05
C GLY A 29 0.22 -11.52 1.02
N SER A 30 1.54 -11.42 0.87
CA SER A 30 2.41 -10.69 1.79
C SER A 30 2.82 -9.34 1.21
N PRO A 31 2.72 -8.24 2.00
CA PRO A 31 3.36 -6.98 1.64
C PRO A 31 4.89 -6.99 1.91
N LEU A 32 5.42 -8.04 2.53
CA LEU A 32 6.84 -8.19 2.87
C LEU A 32 7.53 -9.18 1.93
N ASP A 33 8.74 -8.83 1.49
CA ASP A 33 9.66 -9.76 0.85
C ASP A 33 10.28 -10.67 1.91
N MET A 34 10.05 -11.98 1.84
CA MET A 34 10.56 -12.93 2.84
C MET A 34 12.09 -13.08 2.78
N ARG A 35 12.75 -12.62 1.72
CA ARG A 35 14.22 -12.71 1.58
C ARG A 35 14.92 -11.59 2.34
N THR A 36 14.31 -10.41 2.37
CA THR A 36 14.89 -9.20 3.01
C THR A 36 14.13 -8.78 4.26
N CYS A 37 12.91 -9.28 4.45
CA CYS A 37 11.97 -8.84 5.50
C CYS A 37 11.64 -7.34 5.45
N LEU A 38 11.93 -6.69 4.32
CA LEU A 38 11.49 -5.34 4.00
C LEU A 38 10.17 -5.41 3.21
N PRO A 39 9.35 -4.35 3.23
CA PRO A 39 8.19 -4.25 2.35
C PRO A 39 8.59 -4.34 0.87
N TYR A 40 7.81 -5.04 0.04
CA TYR A 40 8.07 -5.09 -1.41
C TYR A 40 8.09 -3.68 -2.04
N GLY A 41 7.19 -2.80 -1.61
CA GLY A 41 7.10 -1.42 -2.07
C GLY A 41 8.17 -0.48 -1.50
N HIS A 42 9.17 -0.98 -0.77
CA HIS A 42 10.20 -0.15 -0.12
C HIS A 42 10.96 0.75 -1.12
N PHE A 43 11.14 0.31 -2.37
CA PHE A 43 11.81 1.10 -3.41
C PHE A 43 11.03 2.34 -3.88
N LEU A 44 9.75 2.47 -3.50
CA LEU A 44 8.89 3.61 -3.84
C LEU A 44 9.04 4.78 -2.85
N GLU A 45 9.94 4.66 -1.87
CA GLU A 45 10.14 5.65 -0.82
C GLU A 45 10.44 7.05 -1.38
N LEU A 46 9.77 8.07 -0.82
CA LEU A 46 10.13 9.47 -1.03
C LEU A 46 10.68 10.08 0.27
N ASP A 47 11.77 10.84 0.15
CA ASP A 47 12.37 11.65 1.24
C ASP A 47 12.57 10.91 2.57
N ASN A 48 12.96 9.63 2.51
CA ASN A 48 13.10 8.74 3.68
C ASN A 48 11.83 8.59 4.52
N GLU A 49 10.64 8.66 3.92
CA GLU A 49 9.37 8.58 4.65
C GLU A 49 9.14 7.24 5.37
N PHE A 50 9.73 6.14 4.89
CA PHE A 50 9.67 4.84 5.57
C PHE A 50 10.80 4.72 6.58
N ASN A 51 11.98 5.27 6.25
CA ASN A 51 13.19 5.30 7.08
C ASN A 51 13.52 3.92 7.67
N LEU A 52 13.36 2.88 6.85
CA LEU A 52 13.67 1.51 7.24
C LEU A 52 15.13 1.19 6.96
N VAL A 53 15.69 0.31 7.78
CA VAL A 53 16.96 -0.34 7.48
C VAL A 53 16.73 -1.84 7.34
N GLN A 54 17.66 -2.51 6.66
CA GLN A 54 17.64 -3.96 6.52
C GLN A 54 17.55 -4.62 7.91
N PRO A 55 16.51 -5.44 8.18
CA PRO A 55 16.39 -6.18 9.43
C PRO A 55 17.58 -7.10 9.68
N LYS A 56 17.90 -7.32 10.94
CA LYS A 56 18.90 -8.30 11.37
C LYS A 56 18.51 -9.72 10.92
N PRO A 57 19.46 -10.56 10.48
CA PRO A 57 19.16 -11.91 9.99
C PRO A 57 18.37 -12.77 10.99
N GLU A 58 18.58 -12.61 12.29
CA GLU A 58 17.92 -13.41 13.32
C GLU A 58 16.41 -13.10 13.41
N GLU A 59 16.02 -11.83 13.20
CA GLU A 59 14.61 -11.41 13.18
C GLU A 59 13.89 -11.98 11.94
N CYS A 60 14.59 -12.03 10.80
CA CYS A 60 14.08 -12.62 9.56
C CYS A 60 13.81 -14.12 9.66
N GLN A 61 14.69 -14.87 10.33
CA GLN A 61 14.54 -16.32 10.48
C GLN A 61 13.35 -16.71 11.37
N GLN A 62 13.00 -15.87 12.34
CA GLN A 62 11.86 -16.08 13.24
C GLN A 62 10.53 -15.64 12.60
N GLY A 63 10.58 -14.77 11.58
CA GLY A 63 9.40 -14.12 11.00
C GLY A 63 8.56 -14.95 10.03
N VAL A 64 8.85 -16.24 9.87
CA VAL A 64 8.31 -17.10 8.78
C VAL A 64 6.90 -17.65 9.10
N ALA A 65 6.34 -17.41 10.28
CA ALA A 65 4.95 -17.78 10.57
C ALA A 65 3.98 -16.82 9.85
N GLY A 66 3.46 -17.29 8.71
CA GLY A 66 2.70 -16.51 7.73
C GLY A 66 1.54 -15.70 8.31
N ARG A 67 1.50 -14.41 7.96
CA ARG A 67 0.33 -13.53 8.14
C ARG A 67 -0.73 -13.78 7.05
N GLY A 68 -0.99 -15.04 6.72
CA GLY A 68 -2.15 -15.40 5.91
C GLY A 68 -3.42 -15.01 6.67
N GLY A 69 -4.45 -14.58 5.92
CA GLY A 69 -5.79 -14.34 6.48
C GLY A 69 -6.31 -15.53 7.29
N PRO A 70 -7.35 -15.35 8.13
CA PRO A 70 -7.79 -16.37 9.07
C PRO A 70 -8.09 -17.70 8.36
N ASN A 71 -7.25 -18.70 8.55
CA ASN A 71 -7.67 -20.09 8.59
C ASN A 71 -8.35 -20.29 9.96
N ASP A 72 -9.57 -19.80 10.12
CA ASP A 72 -10.38 -20.01 11.33
C ASP A 72 -11.00 -21.41 11.40
N GLY A 73 -10.54 -22.33 10.56
CA GLY A 73 -11.01 -23.71 10.55
C GLY A 73 -12.43 -23.89 10.00
N SER A 74 -13.00 -22.89 9.33
CA SER A 74 -14.25 -23.02 8.59
C SER A 74 -13.96 -23.24 7.10
N ASP A 75 -14.57 -24.27 6.51
CA ASP A 75 -14.30 -24.71 5.15
C ASP A 75 -14.61 -23.61 4.10
N ASN A 76 -13.70 -23.50 3.12
CA ASN A 76 -13.80 -22.78 1.82
C ASN A 76 -13.29 -21.33 1.74
N ALA A 77 -11.98 -21.22 1.50
CA ALA A 77 -11.21 -20.08 1.00
C ALA A 77 -11.18 -18.79 1.87
N PRO A 78 -10.00 -18.38 2.39
CA PRO A 78 -9.88 -17.09 3.08
C PRO A 78 -10.31 -15.94 2.16
N ARG A 79 -11.31 -15.16 2.60
CA ARG A 79 -11.76 -13.94 1.92
C ARG A 79 -10.91 -12.77 2.38
N ASN A 80 -9.99 -12.36 1.52
CA ASN A 80 -9.11 -11.22 1.70
C ASN A 80 -9.61 -10.07 0.84
N THR A 81 -9.31 -8.82 1.21
CA THR A 81 -9.83 -7.65 0.50
C THR A 81 -8.95 -6.44 0.74
N THR A 82 -8.28 -5.94 -0.28
CA THR A 82 -7.60 -4.64 -0.22
C THR A 82 -8.50 -3.59 -0.86
N ILE A 83 -8.95 -2.60 -0.08
CA ILE A 83 -9.79 -1.50 -0.59
C ILE A 83 -8.96 -0.22 -0.56
N ALA A 84 -8.88 0.47 -1.68
CA ALA A 84 -8.12 1.71 -1.81
C ALA A 84 -8.92 2.82 -2.51
N LEU A 85 -8.56 4.06 -2.20
CA LEU A 85 -8.95 5.26 -2.91
C LEU A 85 -7.68 5.98 -3.34
N VAL A 86 -7.59 6.38 -4.60
CA VAL A 86 -6.62 7.34 -5.11
C VAL A 86 -7.35 8.61 -5.51
N ALA A 87 -6.88 9.74 -4.98
CA ALA A 87 -7.48 11.05 -5.15
C ALA A 87 -6.48 12.05 -5.71
N THR A 88 -6.96 13.01 -6.51
CA THR A 88 -6.15 14.11 -7.03
C THR A 88 -6.93 15.42 -7.05
N ASP A 89 -6.22 16.55 -6.99
CA ASP A 89 -6.79 17.88 -7.27
C ASP A 89 -6.64 18.29 -8.76
N ALA A 90 -6.06 17.43 -9.60
CA ALA A 90 -6.07 17.58 -11.05
C ALA A 90 -7.52 17.51 -11.58
N PRO A 91 -7.91 18.35 -12.57
CA PRO A 91 -9.28 18.45 -13.05
C PRO A 91 -9.61 17.32 -14.05
N LEU A 92 -9.66 16.07 -13.58
CA LEU A 92 -9.89 14.88 -14.41
C LEU A 92 -11.35 14.75 -14.84
N LEU A 93 -11.56 14.26 -16.06
CA LEU A 93 -12.83 13.70 -16.52
C LEU A 93 -13.11 12.35 -15.83
N ASP A 94 -14.37 11.92 -15.77
CA ASP A 94 -14.78 10.67 -15.12
C ASP A 94 -14.01 9.45 -15.66
N LEU A 95 -13.84 9.35 -16.99
CA LEU A 95 -13.09 8.26 -17.62
C LEU A 95 -11.58 8.31 -17.30
N GLU A 96 -11.03 9.50 -17.06
CA GLU A 96 -9.63 9.68 -16.66
C GLU A 96 -9.43 9.29 -15.19
N ALA A 97 -10.40 9.59 -14.32
CA ALA A 97 -10.40 9.15 -12.93
C ALA A 97 -10.57 7.62 -12.81
N GLU A 98 -11.44 7.00 -13.62
CA GLU A 98 -11.54 5.55 -13.73
C GLU A 98 -10.21 4.94 -14.21
N ARG A 99 -9.58 5.54 -15.23
CA ARG A 99 -8.29 5.08 -15.74
C ARG A 99 -7.18 5.20 -14.70
N MET A 100 -7.16 6.28 -13.92
CA MET A 100 -6.25 6.46 -12.79
C MET A 100 -6.39 5.32 -11.79
N ALA A 101 -7.62 4.94 -11.42
CA ALA A 101 -7.89 3.83 -10.51
C ALA A 101 -7.40 2.48 -11.07
N GLN A 102 -7.63 2.22 -12.36
CA GLN A 102 -7.13 1.03 -13.03
C GLN A 102 -5.60 0.95 -12.97
N ILE A 103 -4.90 2.04 -13.31
CA ILE A 103 -3.43 2.08 -13.31
C ILE A 103 -2.86 1.97 -11.89
N ALA A 104 -3.54 2.54 -10.89
CA ALA A 104 -3.12 2.46 -9.50
C ALA A 104 -2.97 1.02 -8.98
N ASN A 105 -3.68 0.03 -9.54
CA ASN A 105 -3.47 -1.40 -9.21
C ASN A 105 -2.01 -1.85 -9.41
N ALA A 106 -1.23 -1.21 -10.28
CA ALA A 106 0.20 -1.46 -10.40
C ALA A 106 0.95 -1.19 -9.07
N GLY A 107 0.49 -0.23 -8.27
CA GLY A 107 1.00 0.04 -6.92
C GLY A 107 0.76 -1.11 -5.95
N LEU A 108 -0.43 -1.72 -6.00
CA LEU A 108 -0.75 -2.93 -5.23
C LEU A 108 0.18 -4.08 -5.65
N ALA A 109 0.30 -4.33 -6.95
CA ALA A 109 1.13 -5.41 -7.49
C ALA A 109 2.64 -5.25 -7.20
N ARG A 110 3.14 -4.01 -7.10
CA ARG A 110 4.52 -3.71 -6.69
C ARG A 110 4.77 -3.91 -5.20
N SER A 111 3.71 -3.91 -4.39
CA SER A 111 3.82 -3.84 -2.93
C SER A 111 3.23 -5.04 -2.20
N ILE A 112 2.56 -5.96 -2.91
CA ILE A 112 1.91 -7.15 -2.36
C ILE A 112 2.18 -8.34 -3.29
N ARG A 113 2.54 -9.49 -2.72
CA ARG A 113 2.77 -10.72 -3.50
C ARG A 113 2.33 -11.99 -2.76
N PRO A 114 1.52 -12.87 -3.39
CA PRO A 114 0.72 -12.61 -4.59
C PRO A 114 -0.40 -11.57 -4.33
N ILE A 115 -0.98 -11.01 -5.38
CA ILE A 115 -2.12 -10.07 -5.33
C ILE A 115 -3.18 -10.53 -6.34
N HIS A 116 -4.43 -10.07 -6.22
CA HIS A 116 -5.53 -10.42 -7.12
C HIS A 116 -5.78 -11.94 -7.20
N GLY A 117 -5.58 -12.65 -6.08
CA GLY A 117 -5.96 -14.05 -5.98
C GLY A 117 -7.47 -14.22 -6.09
N ILE A 118 -7.93 -15.44 -6.40
CA ILE A 118 -9.37 -15.74 -6.54
C ILE A 118 -10.17 -15.40 -5.26
N GLY A 119 -9.53 -15.47 -4.09
CA GLY A 119 -10.12 -15.09 -2.80
C GLY A 119 -9.92 -13.62 -2.40
N ASP A 120 -9.24 -12.81 -3.21
CA ASP A 120 -9.01 -11.39 -2.96
C ASP A 120 -10.11 -10.53 -3.60
N GLY A 121 -10.74 -9.68 -2.80
CA GLY A 121 -11.69 -8.65 -3.24
C GLY A 121 -11.04 -7.29 -3.50
N ASP A 122 -9.87 -7.26 -4.13
CA ASP A 122 -9.12 -6.01 -4.30
C ASP A 122 -9.93 -4.98 -5.12
N THR A 123 -10.06 -3.75 -4.63
CA THR A 123 -10.83 -2.69 -5.28
C THR A 123 -10.13 -1.35 -5.09
N VAL A 124 -9.94 -0.61 -6.18
CA VAL A 124 -9.36 0.74 -6.19
C VAL A 124 -10.37 1.71 -6.78
N PHE A 125 -10.69 2.77 -6.04
CA PHE A 125 -11.52 3.88 -6.51
C PHE A 125 -10.64 5.07 -6.92
N GLY A 126 -11.07 5.82 -7.93
CA GLY A 126 -10.42 7.05 -8.38
C GLY A 126 -11.32 8.25 -8.13
N MET A 127 -10.74 9.37 -7.68
CA MET A 127 -11.47 10.61 -7.42
C MET A 127 -10.66 11.83 -7.85
N ALA A 128 -11.33 12.81 -8.44
CA ALA A 128 -10.80 14.15 -8.67
C ALA A 128 -11.65 15.17 -7.92
N THR A 129 -11.01 16.14 -7.24
CA THR A 129 -11.72 17.14 -6.43
C THR A 129 -12.00 18.44 -7.18
N THR A 130 -11.25 18.71 -8.25
CA THR A 130 -11.45 19.89 -9.10
C THR A 130 -12.34 19.52 -10.29
N PRO A 131 -13.42 20.27 -10.56
CA PRO A 131 -14.25 20.03 -11.74
C PRO A 131 -13.44 20.16 -13.05
N PRO A 132 -13.62 19.25 -14.02
CA PRO A 132 -12.94 19.34 -15.31
C PRO A 132 -13.48 20.52 -16.14
N SER A 133 -12.57 21.28 -16.76
CA SER A 133 -12.91 22.29 -17.77
C SER A 133 -12.63 21.83 -19.20
N SER A 134 -11.63 20.96 -19.36
CA SER A 134 -11.17 20.40 -20.63
C SER A 134 -10.38 19.12 -20.37
N GLN A 135 -10.20 18.29 -21.39
CA GLN A 135 -9.31 17.15 -21.31
C GLN A 135 -7.88 17.61 -21.02
N LEU A 136 -7.19 16.89 -20.13
CA LEU A 136 -5.76 17.13 -19.88
C LEU A 136 -4.91 16.60 -21.03
N SER A 137 -3.69 17.13 -21.17
CA SER A 137 -2.73 16.57 -22.12
C SER A 137 -2.31 15.15 -21.70
N ASN A 138 -1.89 14.33 -22.66
CA ASN A 138 -1.37 12.98 -22.36
C ASN A 138 -0.20 12.99 -21.37
N ALA A 139 0.64 14.02 -21.40
CA ALA A 139 1.76 14.15 -20.48
C ALA A 139 1.30 14.40 -19.04
N GLU A 140 0.31 15.26 -18.86
CA GLU A 140 -0.32 15.55 -17.56
C GLU A 140 -1.02 14.31 -17.00
N LEU A 141 -1.80 13.61 -17.83
CA LEU A 141 -2.45 12.36 -17.44
C LEU A 141 -1.43 11.30 -17.03
N GLN A 142 -0.36 11.13 -17.82
CA GLN A 142 0.69 10.17 -17.50
C GLN A 142 1.37 10.50 -16.17
N ALA A 143 1.61 11.78 -15.86
CA ALA A 143 2.19 12.20 -14.59
C ALA A 143 1.28 11.84 -13.41
N VAL A 144 -0.02 12.13 -13.52
CA VAL A 144 -1.03 11.78 -12.50
C VAL A 144 -1.14 10.26 -12.33
N PHE A 145 -1.19 9.50 -13.42
CA PHE A 145 -1.35 8.04 -13.37
C PHE A 145 -0.12 7.32 -12.81
N ASN A 146 1.09 7.78 -13.16
CA ASN A 146 2.32 7.25 -12.57
C ASN A 146 2.36 7.51 -11.08
N ALA A 147 2.07 8.76 -10.68
CA ALA A 147 2.00 9.13 -9.28
C ALA A 147 0.95 8.32 -8.52
N ALA A 148 -0.23 8.07 -9.12
CA ALA A 148 -1.29 7.24 -8.54
C ALA A 148 -0.83 5.82 -8.20
N ALA A 149 -0.09 5.17 -9.11
CA ALA A 149 0.49 3.85 -8.83
C ALA A 149 1.54 3.91 -7.71
N ASP A 150 2.41 4.91 -7.73
CA ASP A 150 3.48 5.02 -6.74
C ASP A 150 2.93 5.36 -5.34
N VAL A 151 1.99 6.32 -5.23
CA VAL A 151 1.37 6.66 -3.94
C VAL A 151 0.57 5.52 -3.36
N LEU A 152 -0.12 4.70 -4.18
CA LEU A 152 -0.84 3.56 -3.64
C LEU A 152 0.13 2.49 -3.11
N GLY A 153 1.22 2.22 -3.83
CA GLY A 153 2.25 1.32 -3.33
C GLY A 153 2.88 1.81 -2.02
N ARG A 154 3.16 3.12 -1.92
CA ARG A 154 3.65 3.75 -0.68
C ARG A 154 2.64 3.66 0.46
N ALA A 155 1.36 3.85 0.18
CA ALA A 155 0.29 3.72 1.17
C ALA A 155 0.20 2.28 1.73
N VAL A 156 0.42 1.26 0.89
CA VAL A 156 0.54 -0.15 1.34
C VAL A 156 1.72 -0.33 2.29
N VAL A 157 2.87 0.25 1.97
CA VAL A 157 4.06 0.20 2.85
C VAL A 157 3.76 0.88 4.19
N HIS A 158 3.17 2.08 4.18
CA HIS A 158 2.73 2.77 5.40
C HIS A 158 1.78 1.91 6.24
N ALA A 159 0.78 1.26 5.62
CA ALA A 159 -0.12 0.35 6.33
C ALA A 159 0.66 -0.79 7.01
N ALA A 160 1.59 -1.42 6.28
CA ALA A 160 2.37 -2.54 6.80
C ALA A 160 3.24 -2.11 8.00
N ILE A 161 3.98 -1.01 7.88
CA ILE A 161 4.96 -0.58 8.88
C ILE A 161 4.32 0.11 10.10
N GLN A 162 3.12 0.66 9.94
CA GLN A 162 2.32 1.25 11.04
C GLN A 162 1.40 0.23 11.71
N SER A 163 1.29 -0.99 11.17
CA SER A 163 0.50 -2.08 11.75
C SER A 163 0.88 -2.30 13.22
N LYS A 164 -0.13 -2.36 14.09
CA LYS A 164 0.04 -2.63 15.52
C LYS A 164 -0.37 -4.06 15.83
N GLN A 165 0.15 -4.58 16.93
CA GLN A 165 -0.24 -5.90 17.39
C GLN A 165 -1.74 -5.93 17.76
N VAL A 166 -2.44 -6.97 17.30
CA VAL A 166 -3.83 -7.25 17.69
C VAL A 166 -3.92 -8.66 18.26
N GLY A 167 -4.31 -8.75 19.53
CA GLY A 167 -4.29 -10.02 20.26
C GLY A 167 -2.88 -10.61 20.34
N ASN A 168 -2.81 -11.94 20.41
CA ASN A 168 -1.55 -12.66 20.63
C ASN A 168 -0.92 -13.23 19.34
N SER A 169 -1.65 -13.19 18.21
CA SER A 169 -1.25 -13.88 16.97
C SER A 169 -0.90 -12.95 15.82
N ARG A 170 -1.19 -11.65 15.92
CA ARG A 170 -0.92 -10.68 14.86
C ARG A 170 0.01 -9.61 15.39
N VAL A 171 1.30 -9.84 15.24
CA VAL A 171 2.35 -8.89 15.64
C VAL A 171 2.44 -7.77 14.59
N GLY A 172 2.71 -6.53 14.96
CA GLY A 172 2.94 -5.45 13.99
C GLY A 172 4.33 -5.55 13.34
N TYR A 173 4.59 -4.83 12.26
CA TYR A 173 5.87 -4.95 11.53
C TYR A 173 7.07 -4.59 12.41
N CYS A 174 7.06 -3.43 13.05
CA CYS A 174 8.20 -2.98 13.88
C CYS A 174 8.34 -3.78 15.18
N GLN A 175 7.29 -4.45 15.68
CA GLN A 175 7.44 -5.41 16.78
C GLN A 175 8.12 -6.70 16.30
N GLN A 176 7.85 -7.13 15.06
CA GLN A 176 8.45 -8.33 14.49
C GLN A 176 9.89 -8.10 14.04
N TYR A 177 10.20 -6.91 13.51
CA TYR A 177 11.51 -6.52 12.99
C TYR A 177 11.99 -5.21 13.64
N PRO A 178 12.28 -5.19 14.95
CA PRO A 178 12.61 -3.95 15.67
C PRO A 178 13.88 -3.28 15.13
N SER A 179 14.87 -4.06 14.66
CA SER A 179 16.08 -3.49 14.07
C SER A 179 15.81 -2.68 12.79
N ALA A 180 14.73 -3.00 12.06
CA ALA A 180 14.34 -2.29 10.84
C ALA A 180 13.87 -0.86 11.11
N CYS A 181 13.27 -0.64 12.29
CA CYS A 181 12.55 0.59 12.62
C CYS A 181 13.36 1.54 13.52
N VAL A 182 14.65 1.28 13.76
CA VAL A 182 15.48 2.07 14.70
C VAL A 182 15.63 3.55 14.33
N LYS A 183 15.49 3.89 13.04
CA LYS A 183 15.54 5.28 12.57
C LYS A 183 14.15 5.93 12.49
N ARG A 184 13.08 5.16 12.64
CA ARG A 184 11.72 5.69 12.62
C ARG A 184 11.47 6.41 13.93
N SER A 185 11.17 7.70 13.87
CA SER A 185 10.53 8.39 14.98
C SER A 185 9.14 7.78 15.15
N THR A 186 8.90 7.04 16.23
CA THR A 186 7.53 6.72 16.63
C THR A 186 6.85 8.06 16.92
N GLY A 187 5.98 8.51 16.01
CA GLY A 187 5.13 9.66 16.28
C GLY A 187 4.44 9.44 17.63
N LYS A 188 4.73 10.32 18.58
CA LYS A 188 3.96 10.45 19.82
C LYS A 188 2.54 10.90 19.50
#